data_AF-A0AA50SC18-F1
#
_entry.id   AF-A0AA50SC18-F1
#
_cell.length_a   1.000
_cell.length_b   1.000
_cell.length_c   1.000
_cell.angle_alpha   90.00
_cell.angle_beta   90.00
_cell.angle_gamma   90.00
#
_symmetry.space_group_name_H-M   'P 1'
#
loop_
_entity.id
_entity.type
_entity.pdbx_description
1 polymer ?
#
loop_
_entity_poly.entity_id
_entity_poly.type
_entity_poly.pdbx_seq_one_letter_code
_entity_poly.pdbx_strand_id
1 'polypeptide(L)' 'GTRALQIAMCAPVMVELEGETDPLQIAMKELKQRKIPIVIRRYLPDHSYEDWSIDELIIID' A
#
# COMPACT_ATOMS: atom_id res chain seq x y z
N GLY A 1 -1.08 -0.09 -7.74
CA GLY A 1 -0.03 0.75 -8.35
C GLY A 1 1.34 0.34 -7.84
N THR A 2 2.01 1.18 -7.05
CA THR A 2 3.38 0.92 -6.54
C THR A 2 3.51 -0.40 -5.79
N ARG A 3 2.56 -0.70 -4.89
CA ARG A 3 2.62 -1.94 -4.10
C ARG A 3 2.49 -3.20 -4.96
N ALA A 4 1.62 -3.18 -5.95
CA ALA A 4 1.48 -4.27 -6.92
C ALA A 4 2.79 -4.50 -7.71
N LEU A 5 3.48 -3.42 -8.11
CA LEU A 5 4.79 -3.53 -8.75
C LEU A 5 5.84 -4.14 -7.82
N GLN A 6 5.90 -3.73 -6.55
CA GLN A 6 6.81 -4.32 -5.58
C GLN A 6 6.57 -5.84 -5.45
N ILE A 7 5.32 -6.28 -5.35
CA ILE A 7 4.97 -7.70 -5.30
C ILE A 7 5.39 -8.42 -6.58
N ALA A 8 5.16 -7.81 -7.76
CA ALA A 8 5.59 -8.37 -9.05
C ALA A 8 7.12 -8.51 -9.14
N MET A 9 7.86 -7.67 -8.43
CA MET A 9 9.32 -7.74 -8.28
C MET A 9 9.75 -8.62 -7.09
N CYS A 10 8.89 -9.55 -6.66
CA CYS A 10 9.13 -10.51 -5.59
C CYS A 10 9.38 -9.89 -4.20
N ALA A 11 8.85 -8.69 -3.93
CA ALA A 11 8.87 -8.14 -2.57
C ALA A 11 8.02 -9.01 -1.62
N PRO A 12 8.36 -9.08 -0.32
CA PRO A 12 7.59 -9.84 0.66
C PRO A 12 6.14 -9.38 0.73
N VAL A 13 5.21 -10.33 0.75
CA VAL A 13 3.77 -10.09 0.94
C VAL A 13 3.44 -10.10 2.44
N MET A 14 2.60 -9.16 2.88
CA MET A 14 2.29 -8.92 4.30
C MET A 14 0.98 -9.58 4.77
N VAL A 15 0.26 -10.24 3.85
CA VAL A 15 -0.99 -10.98 4.09
C VAL A 15 -0.85 -12.44 3.66
N GLU A 16 -1.70 -13.29 4.20
CA GLU A 16 -1.80 -14.67 3.75
C GLU A 16 -2.45 -14.73 2.36
N LEU A 17 -1.85 -15.52 1.47
CA LEU A 17 -2.37 -15.78 0.14
C LEU A 17 -3.32 -16.99 0.19
N GLU A 18 -4.48 -16.85 -0.43
CA GLU A 18 -5.54 -17.85 -0.57
C GLU A 18 -5.68 -18.30 -2.04
N GLY A 19 -4.56 -18.30 -2.77
CA GLY A 19 -4.50 -18.66 -4.19
C GLY A 19 -4.49 -17.46 -5.15
N GLU A 20 -4.41 -16.23 -4.63
CA GLU A 20 -4.18 -15.05 -5.47
C GLU A 20 -2.79 -15.12 -6.10
N THR A 21 -2.73 -14.93 -7.42
CA THR A 21 -1.48 -14.87 -8.19
C THR A 21 -1.24 -13.50 -8.81
N ASP A 22 -2.30 -12.71 -9.01
CA ASP A 22 -2.20 -11.36 -9.55
C ASP A 22 -1.67 -10.39 -8.48
N PRO A 23 -0.51 -9.73 -8.71
CA PRO A 23 0.04 -8.75 -7.77
C PRO A 23 -0.91 -7.62 -7.42
N LEU A 24 -1.82 -7.23 -8.33
CA LEU A 24 -2.79 -6.18 -8.06
C LEU A 24 -3.84 -6.65 -7.04
N GLN A 25 -4.36 -7.87 -7.19
CA GLN A 25 -5.28 -8.47 -6.23
C GLN A 25 -4.64 -8.62 -4.84
N ILE A 26 -3.38 -9.07 -4.79
CA ILE A 26 -2.63 -9.19 -3.53
C ILE A 26 -2.48 -7.82 -2.87
N ALA A 27 -2.08 -6.78 -3.62
CA ALA A 27 -1.97 -5.43 -3.09
C ALA A 27 -3.31 -4.87 -2.59
N MET A 28 -4.42 -5.16 -3.27
CA MET A 28 -5.76 -4.78 -2.80
C MET A 28 -6.14 -5.50 -1.50
N LYS A 29 -5.78 -6.77 -1.35
CA LYS A 29 -5.96 -7.52 -0.10
C LYS A 29 -5.16 -6.92 1.05
N GLU A 30 -3.89 -6.57 0.81
CA GLU A 30 -3.08 -5.85 1.80
C GLU A 30 -3.66 -4.49 2.18
N LEU A 31 -4.21 -3.74 1.21
CA LEU A 31 -4.85 -2.45 1.46
C LEU A 31 -6.07 -2.61 2.38
N LYS A 32 -6.96 -3.56 2.05
CA LYS A 32 -8.16 -3.86 2.85
C LYS A 32 -7.83 -4.29 4.28
N GLN A 33 -6.74 -5.04 4.45
CA GLN A 33 -6.26 -5.47 5.77
C GLN A 33 -5.35 -4.44 6.48
N ARG A 34 -5.14 -3.25 5.90
CA ARG A 34 -4.25 -2.20 6.44
C ARG A 34 -2.81 -2.66 6.66
N LYS A 35 -2.28 -3.53 5.80
CA LYS A 35 -0.93 -4.12 5.91
C LYS A 35 0.07 -3.66 4.85
N ILE A 36 -0.26 -2.63 4.05
CA ILE A 36 0.70 -2.08 3.08
C ILE A 36 1.82 -1.34 3.83
N PRO A 37 3.09 -1.73 3.68
CA PRO A 37 4.20 -1.12 4.40
C PRO A 37 4.73 0.11 3.64
N ILE A 38 3.89 1.13 3.46
CA ILE A 38 4.22 2.37 2.76
C ILE A 38 3.80 3.57 3.62
N VAL A 39 4.63 4.61 3.59
CA VAL A 39 4.32 5.94 4.13
C VAL A 39 4.20 6.90 2.94
N ILE A 40 3.13 7.71 2.93
CA ILE A 40 2.92 8.77 1.95
C ILE A 40 3.43 10.09 2.53
N ARG A 41 4.37 10.72 1.83
CA ARG A 41 4.76 12.12 2.08
C ARG A 41 3.89 13.07 1.27
N ARG A 42 3.09 13.89 1.93
CA ARG A 42 2.24 14.94 1.33
C ARG A 42 2.93 16.28 1.45
N TYR A 43 3.32 16.87 0.32
CA TYR A 43 3.89 18.20 0.27
C TYR A 43 2.79 19.27 0.29
N LEU A 44 2.97 20.29 1.12
CA LEU A 44 2.08 21.43 1.23
C LEU A 44 2.56 22.60 0.34
N PRO A 45 1.69 23.56 0.00
CA PRO A 45 2.06 24.70 -0.86
C PRO A 45 3.18 25.59 -0.31
N ASP A 46 3.41 25.56 1.00
CA ASP A 46 4.49 26.28 1.68
C ASP A 46 5.84 25.53 1.68
N HIS A 47 5.94 24.45 0.90
CA HIS A 47 7.07 23.52 0.81
C HIS A 47 7.34 22.66 2.05
N SER A 48 6.49 22.75 3.08
CA SER A 48 6.51 21.78 4.18
C SER A 48 5.90 20.44 3.74
N TYR A 49 5.99 19.42 4.59
CA TYR A 49 5.40 18.11 4.30
C TYR A 49 4.90 17.40 5.55
N GLU A 50 3.95 16.49 5.33
CA GLU A 50 3.44 15.57 6.33
C GLU A 50 3.65 14.12 5.87
N ASP A 51 4.14 13.26 6.75
CA ASP A 51 4.30 11.84 6.51
C ASP A 51 3.12 11.09 7.16
N TRP A 52 2.37 10.35 6.35
CA TRP A 52 1.19 9.59 6.77
C TRP A 52 1.37 8.12 6.41
N SER A 53 1.21 7.24 7.39
CA SER A 53 1.22 5.80 7.13
C SER A 53 -0.10 5.40 6.44
N ILE A 54 -0.07 4.41 5.54
CA ILE A 54 -1.28 4.01 4.78
C ILE A 54 -2.41 3.53 5.70
N ASP A 55 -2.08 2.89 6.81
CA ASP A 55 -3.02 2.40 7.82
C ASP A 55 -3.74 3.53 8.56
N GLU A 56 -3.16 4.73 8.64
CA GLU A 56 -3.75 5.92 9.26
C GLU A 56 -4.78 6.63 8.36
N LEU A 57 -4.73 6.42 7.04
CA LEU A 57 -5.58 7.14 6.10
C LEU A 57 -7.01 6.58 6.05
N ILE A 58 -7.99 7.44 5.75
CA ILE A 58 -9.36 6.96 5.48
C ILE A 58 -9.40 6.46 4.03
N ILE A 59 -9.78 5.20 3.83
CA ILE A 59 -10.00 4.62 2.52
C ILE A 59 -11.47 4.83 2.16
N ILE A 60 -11.71 5.38 0.98
CA ILE A 60 -13.04 5.51 0.38
C ILE A 60 -13.14 4.52 -0.78
N ASP A 61 -14.28 3.81 -0.85
CA ASP A 61 -14.61 2.89 -1.93
C ASP A 61 -15.16 3.63 -3.16
#